data_AF-F6R5D4-F1
#
_entry.id   AF-F6R5D4-F1
#
_cell.length_a   1.000
_cell.length_b   1.000
_cell.length_c   1.000
_cell.angle_alpha   90.00
_cell.angle_beta   90.00
_cell.angle_gamma   90.00
#
_symmetry.space_group_name_H-M   'P 1'
#
loop_
_entity.id
_entity.type
_entity.pdbx_description
1 polymer ?
#
loop_
_entity_poly.entity_id
_entity_poly.type
_entity_poly.pdbx_seq_one_letter_code
_entity_poly.pdbx_strand_id
1 'polypeptide(L)'
;MLRFGIVLITDLTTSEYSVAPSAMYLDKINMETKMYKAFQGHPGTDTKIYDVDATGMLSVPKCGVKDFQLWHLSPVVSMGNSTLVILGEREKWVPVSSRRITGVEIKDGNFLIDLQGKPTEVITMDFLLNTNLVSVSCTVPDSGTTRVSVHSKTCFYT
;
A
#
# COMPACT_ATOMS: atom_id res chain seq x y z
N MET A 1 13.93 2.43 4.80
CA MET A 1 13.44 1.62 3.66
C MET A 1 12.07 1.12 4.03
N LEU A 2 11.03 1.38 3.22
CA LEU A 2 9.67 0.91 3.50
C LEU A 2 9.51 -0.55 3.08
N ARG A 3 8.90 -1.38 3.95
CA ARG A 3 8.48 -2.75 3.60
C ARG A 3 6.97 -2.90 3.58
N PHE A 4 6.50 -3.64 2.58
CA PHE A 4 5.10 -3.97 2.34
C PHE A 4 4.92 -5.48 2.48
N GLY A 5 3.79 -5.91 3.04
CA GLY A 5 3.43 -7.31 3.22
C GLY A 5 2.41 -7.78 2.20
N ILE A 6 2.48 -9.07 1.84
CA ILE A 6 1.46 -9.77 1.08
C ILE A 6 1.18 -11.09 1.80
N VAL A 7 -0.09 -11.38 2.07
CA VAL A 7 -0.56 -12.61 2.70
C VAL A 7 -1.57 -13.27 1.77
N LEU A 8 -1.25 -14.48 1.30
CA LEU A 8 -2.20 -15.34 0.62
C LEU A 8 -2.77 -16.33 1.64
N ILE A 9 -4.07 -16.23 1.88
CA ILE A 9 -4.79 -17.12 2.79
C ILE A 9 -5.68 -18.01 1.93
N THR A 10 -5.66 -19.31 2.18
CA THR A 10 -6.49 -20.30 1.47
C THR A 10 -7.37 -21.06 2.45
N ASP A 11 -8.56 -21.44 2.02
CA ASP A 11 -9.50 -22.29 2.77
C ASP A 11 -9.92 -21.69 4.13
N LEU A 12 -10.66 -20.59 4.08
CA LEU A 12 -11.28 -19.92 5.24
C LEU A 12 -12.71 -20.44 5.51
N THR A 13 -12.96 -21.72 5.21
CA THR A 13 -14.28 -22.35 5.40
C THR A 13 -14.62 -22.54 6.88
N THR A 14 -13.68 -23.08 7.66
CA THR A 14 -13.92 -23.51 9.03
C THR A 14 -13.09 -22.79 10.09
N SER A 15 -11.96 -22.20 9.71
CA SER A 15 -11.00 -21.58 10.63
C SER A 15 -10.73 -20.13 10.29
N GLU A 16 -10.47 -19.35 11.33
CA GLU A 16 -9.92 -18.00 11.21
C GLU A 16 -8.42 -18.09 10.92
N TYR A 17 -7.86 -17.01 10.37
CA TYR A 17 -6.43 -16.89 10.14
C TYR A 17 -5.88 -15.69 10.89
N SER A 18 -4.72 -15.86 11.51
CA SER A 18 -4.01 -14.74 12.13
C SER A 18 -2.52 -14.79 11.82
N VAL A 19 -1.93 -13.63 11.52
CA VAL A 19 -0.50 -13.48 11.27
C VAL A 19 0.04 -12.19 11.86
N ALA A 20 1.19 -12.26 12.52
CA ALA A 20 1.90 -11.08 13.01
C ALA A 20 2.72 -10.43 11.87
N PRO A 21 2.87 -9.10 11.82
CA PRO A 21 3.83 -8.43 10.93
C PRO A 21 5.27 -8.95 11.08
N SER A 22 5.65 -9.43 12.27
CA SER A 22 6.95 -10.04 12.54
C SER A 22 7.21 -11.34 11.80
N ALA A 23 6.17 -12.15 11.54
CA ALA A 23 6.27 -13.35 10.71
C ALA A 23 6.60 -13.02 9.25
N MET A 24 6.33 -11.78 8.81
CA MET A 24 6.66 -11.24 7.49
C MET A 24 7.90 -10.33 7.51
N TYR A 25 8.63 -10.27 8.63
CA TYR A 25 9.79 -9.37 8.84
C TYR A 25 9.49 -7.89 8.59
N LEU A 26 8.24 -7.45 8.82
CA LEU A 26 7.83 -6.06 8.65
C LEU A 26 8.20 -5.23 9.90
N ASP A 27 8.02 -5.81 11.08
CA ASP A 27 8.32 -5.21 12.39
C ASP A 27 9.77 -4.70 12.50
N LYS A 28 10.76 -5.40 11.94
CA LYS A 28 12.19 -5.06 12.09
C LYS A 28 12.63 -3.82 11.32
N ILE A 29 11.95 -3.45 10.24
CA ILE A 29 12.43 -2.44 9.30
C ILE A 29 11.60 -1.17 9.30
N ASN A 30 10.32 -1.28 9.61
CA ASN A 30 9.48 -0.11 9.81
C ASN A 30 9.23 0.15 11.31
N MET A 31 10.19 -0.12 12.20
CA MET A 31 10.02 0.09 13.65
C MET A 31 9.59 1.53 14.00
N GLU A 32 9.96 2.50 13.16
CA GLU A 32 9.54 3.90 13.30
C GLU A 32 8.04 4.11 13.03
N THR A 33 7.44 3.32 12.13
CA THR A 33 6.03 3.49 11.76
C THR A 33 5.09 2.88 12.78
N LYS A 34 5.52 1.81 13.48
CA LYS A 34 4.78 1.02 14.49
C LYS A 34 3.38 0.53 14.08
N MET A 35 2.87 0.96 12.94
CA MET A 35 1.51 0.76 12.46
C MET A 35 1.53 0.44 10.97
N TYR A 36 0.61 -0.42 10.60
CA TYR A 36 0.29 -0.82 9.24
C TYR A 36 -1.19 -0.63 8.99
N LYS A 37 -1.53 -0.41 7.72
CA LYS A 37 -2.87 -0.62 7.19
C LYS A 37 -2.91 -1.92 6.41
N ALA A 38 -3.81 -2.81 6.79
CA ALA A 38 -4.11 -4.03 6.04
C ALA A 38 -5.38 -3.82 5.20
N PHE A 39 -5.35 -4.27 3.94
CA PHE A 39 -6.49 -4.19 3.04
C PHE A 39 -6.52 -5.41 2.12
N GLN A 40 -7.71 -5.81 1.70
CA GLN A 40 -7.88 -6.90 0.74
C GLN A 40 -7.68 -6.38 -0.68
N GLY A 41 -6.93 -7.15 -1.49
CA GLY A 41 -6.75 -6.90 -2.92
C GLY A 41 -7.59 -7.80 -3.82
N HIS A 42 -7.31 -7.76 -5.12
CA HIS A 42 -8.03 -8.49 -6.17
C HIS A 42 -8.28 -9.99 -5.83
N PRO A 43 -9.48 -10.55 -6.12
CA PRO A 43 -10.56 -10.00 -6.96
C PRO A 43 -11.57 -9.07 -6.26
N GLY A 44 -11.43 -8.81 -4.96
CA GLY A 44 -12.30 -7.89 -4.23
C GLY A 44 -11.48 -6.78 -3.59
N THR A 45 -11.56 -5.55 -4.11
CA THR A 45 -11.07 -4.40 -3.36
C THR A 45 -12.02 -4.18 -2.19
N ASP A 46 -11.70 -4.73 -1.02
CA ASP A 46 -12.43 -4.35 0.19
C ASP A 46 -12.28 -2.83 0.37
N THR A 47 -13.40 -2.16 0.62
CA THR A 47 -13.40 -0.74 1.01
C THR A 47 -12.82 -0.56 2.41
N LYS A 48 -12.79 -1.63 3.22
CA LYS A 48 -12.29 -1.59 4.58
C LYS A 48 -10.78 -1.73 4.61
N ILE A 49 -10.18 -0.85 5.40
CA ILE A 49 -8.76 -0.82 5.69
C ILE A 49 -8.63 -0.97 7.21
N TYR A 50 -7.87 -1.95 7.64
CA TYR A 50 -7.72 -2.33 9.04
C TYR A 50 -6.41 -1.78 9.61
N ASP A 51 -6.46 -1.28 10.83
CA ASP A 51 -5.25 -0.96 11.58
C ASP A 51 -4.61 -2.23 12.13
N VAL A 52 -3.30 -2.37 11.92
CA VAL A 52 -2.50 -3.48 12.45
C VAL A 52 -1.25 -2.89 13.10
N ASP A 53 -1.16 -3.02 14.42
CA ASP A 53 0.06 -2.68 15.16
C ASP A 53 1.21 -3.58 14.69
N ALA A 54 2.44 -3.04 14.61
CA ALA A 54 3.62 -3.78 14.19
C ALA A 54 3.91 -5.02 15.04
N THR A 55 3.47 -5.03 16.29
CA THR A 55 3.55 -6.15 17.23
C THR A 55 2.23 -6.91 17.38
N GLY A 56 1.14 -6.37 16.83
CA GLY A 56 -0.19 -6.97 16.85
C GLY A 56 -0.37 -8.08 15.80
N MET A 57 -1.57 -8.64 15.76
CA MET A 57 -1.95 -9.66 14.77
C MET A 57 -2.89 -9.05 13.74
N LEU A 58 -2.66 -9.34 12.45
CA LEU A 58 -3.71 -9.28 11.46
C LEU A 58 -4.60 -10.50 11.68
N SER A 59 -5.85 -10.30 12.05
CA SER A 59 -6.84 -11.37 12.23
C SER A 59 -7.89 -11.29 11.13
N VAL A 60 -7.99 -12.35 10.34
CA VAL A 60 -8.95 -12.51 9.25
C VAL A 60 -9.98 -13.56 9.69
N PRO A 61 -11.25 -13.18 9.88
CA PRO A 61 -12.28 -14.12 10.29
C PRO A 61 -12.55 -15.15 9.19
N LYS A 62 -13.08 -16.31 9.59
CA LYS A 62 -13.61 -17.28 8.63
C LYS A 62 -14.71 -16.63 7.78
N CYS A 63 -14.75 -16.95 6.50
CA CYS A 63 -15.78 -16.46 5.57
C CYS A 63 -16.72 -17.56 5.10
N GLY A 64 -16.45 -18.83 5.42
CA GLY A 64 -17.27 -19.96 4.98
C GLY A 64 -17.07 -20.35 3.52
N VAL A 65 -16.07 -19.76 2.84
CA VAL A 65 -15.81 -19.98 1.41
C VAL A 65 -14.53 -20.80 1.23
N LYS A 66 -14.57 -21.76 0.30
CA LYS A 66 -13.42 -22.58 -0.11
C LYS A 66 -12.66 -21.88 -1.24
N ASP A 67 -12.18 -20.68 -0.97
CA ASP A 67 -11.44 -19.82 -1.89
C ASP A 67 -10.10 -19.38 -1.28
N PHE A 68 -9.51 -18.34 -1.88
CA PHE A 68 -8.36 -17.65 -1.32
C PHE A 68 -8.69 -16.18 -1.12
N GLN A 69 -8.03 -15.56 -0.14
CA GLN A 69 -8.01 -14.13 0.04
C GLN A 69 -6.59 -13.61 -0.04
N LEU A 70 -6.42 -12.48 -0.73
CA LEU A 70 -5.15 -11.80 -0.84
C LEU A 70 -5.20 -10.51 -0.02
N TRP A 71 -4.33 -10.43 0.98
CA TRP A 71 -4.23 -9.29 1.88
C TRP A 71 -2.88 -8.59 1.70
N HIS A 72 -2.91 -7.26 1.73
CA HIS A 72 -1.74 -6.41 1.60
C HIS A 72 -1.57 -5.59 2.86
N LEU A 73 -0.33 -5.40 3.30
CA LEU A 73 0.01 -4.56 4.44
C LEU A 73 0.92 -3.43 3.96
N SER A 74 0.51 -2.18 4.18
CA SER A 74 1.33 -1.00 3.93
C SER A 74 1.68 -0.31 5.26
N PRO A 75 2.93 0.11 5.47
CA PRO A 75 3.29 0.89 6.64
C PRO A 75 2.62 2.27 6.60
N VAL A 76 2.36 2.84 7.78
CA VAL A 76 1.89 4.21 7.94
C VAL A 76 3.09 5.15 8.02
N VAL A 77 3.24 6.07 7.07
CA VAL A 77 4.32 7.07 7.08
C VAL A 77 3.78 8.38 7.63
N SER A 78 4.44 8.95 8.64
CA SER A 78 3.98 10.17 9.32
C SER A 78 4.82 11.40 8.95
N MET A 79 4.17 12.55 8.80
CA MET A 79 4.78 13.87 8.61
C MET A 79 3.96 14.90 9.40
N GLY A 80 4.46 15.31 10.56
CA GLY A 80 3.72 16.18 11.48
C GLY A 80 2.37 15.54 11.85
N ASN A 81 1.27 16.25 11.59
CA ASN A 81 -0.09 15.76 11.83
C ASN A 81 -0.69 14.99 10.63
N SER A 82 0.08 14.79 9.55
CA SER A 82 -0.38 14.08 8.37
C SER A 82 0.19 12.66 8.32
N THR A 83 -0.60 11.70 7.86
CA THR A 83 -0.15 10.33 7.61
C THR A 83 -0.41 9.90 6.18
N LEU A 84 0.47 9.07 5.63
CA LEU A 84 0.35 8.48 4.31
C LEU A 84 0.44 6.97 4.41
N VAL A 85 -0.44 6.29 3.70
CA VAL A 85 -0.36 4.86 3.41
C VAL A 85 -0.38 4.70 1.90
N ILE A 86 0.60 3.99 1.35
CA ILE A 86 0.67 3.72 -0.08
C ILE A 86 -0.09 2.43 -0.34
N LEU A 87 -1.30 2.53 -0.90
CA LEU A 87 -2.10 1.36 -1.25
C LEU A 87 -1.66 0.77 -2.59
N GLY A 88 -1.04 1.59 -3.45
CA GLY A 88 -0.47 1.16 -4.72
C GLY A 88 -1.47 1.13 -5.86
N GLU A 89 -1.17 0.36 -6.91
CA GLU A 89 -2.07 0.09 -8.04
C GLU A 89 -3.09 -0.99 -7.62
N ARG A 90 -4.15 -0.61 -6.88
CA ARG A 90 -5.05 -1.55 -6.17
C ARG A 90 -5.80 -2.55 -7.06
N GLU A 91 -5.89 -2.30 -8.37
CA GLU A 91 -6.47 -3.23 -9.34
C GLU A 91 -5.55 -4.42 -9.66
N LYS A 92 -4.28 -4.39 -9.21
CA LYS A 92 -3.29 -5.44 -9.44
C LYS A 92 -3.15 -6.38 -8.25
N TRP A 93 -2.75 -7.62 -8.54
CA TRP A 93 -2.39 -8.63 -7.54
C TRP A 93 -1.26 -8.16 -6.60
N VAL A 94 -0.30 -7.41 -7.15
CA VAL A 94 0.82 -6.83 -6.40
C VAL A 94 0.74 -5.31 -6.60
N PRO A 95 0.05 -4.58 -5.72
CA PRO A 95 -0.25 -3.17 -5.93
C PRO A 95 0.98 -2.29 -5.69
N VAL A 96 1.94 -2.74 -4.87
CA VAL A 96 3.20 -2.06 -4.61
C VAL A 96 4.37 -2.91 -5.09
N SER A 97 5.21 -2.34 -5.95
CA SER A 97 6.40 -2.99 -6.50
C SER A 97 7.59 -2.04 -6.45
N SER A 98 8.77 -2.55 -6.09
CA SER A 98 10.02 -1.78 -6.10
C SER A 98 10.49 -1.39 -7.51
N ARG A 99 9.95 -2.02 -8.55
CA ARG A 99 10.15 -1.60 -9.94
C ARG A 99 9.20 -0.48 -10.36
N ARG A 100 8.11 -0.26 -9.62
CA ARG A 100 7.11 0.79 -9.87
C ARG A 100 7.39 2.01 -9.03
N ILE A 101 7.50 1.83 -7.70
CA ILE A 101 7.80 2.90 -6.76
C ILE A 101 9.30 2.84 -6.47
N THR A 102 10.03 3.81 -7.00
CA THR A 102 11.49 3.88 -6.89
C THR A 102 11.95 4.78 -5.74
N GLY A 103 11.06 5.62 -5.21
CA GLY A 103 11.38 6.58 -4.16
C GLY A 103 10.14 7.10 -3.44
N VAL A 104 10.30 7.43 -2.17
CA VAL A 104 9.31 8.11 -1.34
C VAL A 104 10.05 9.20 -0.57
N GLU A 105 9.67 10.45 -0.80
CA GLU A 105 10.31 11.63 -0.21
C GLU A 105 9.26 12.48 0.50
N ILE A 106 9.63 13.02 1.66
CA ILE A 106 8.86 14.03 2.37
C ILE A 106 9.57 15.36 2.15
N LYS A 107 8.92 16.30 1.46
CA LYS A 107 9.50 17.60 1.13
C LYS A 107 8.46 18.70 1.08
N ASP A 108 8.76 19.85 1.69
CA ASP A 108 7.90 21.04 1.68
C ASP A 108 6.45 20.75 2.08
N GLY A 109 6.26 19.91 3.11
CA GLY A 109 4.93 19.51 3.58
C GLY A 109 4.17 18.58 2.63
N ASN A 110 4.84 17.94 1.67
CA ASN A 110 4.26 17.02 0.71
C ASN A 110 4.91 15.63 0.78
N PHE A 111 4.09 14.62 0.50
CA PHE A 111 4.59 13.29 0.16
C PHE A 111 4.77 13.20 -1.35
N LEU A 112 6.00 12.93 -1.76
CA LEU A 112 6.40 12.78 -3.16
C LEU A 112 6.75 11.31 -3.42
N ILE A 113 6.15 10.73 -4.46
CA ILE A 113 6.34 9.32 -4.81
C ILE A 113 6.93 9.25 -6.21
N ASP A 114 8.14 8.71 -6.32
CA ASP A 114 8.78 8.46 -7.62
C ASP A 114 8.22 7.17 -8.22
N LEU A 115 7.75 7.29 -9.45
CA LEU A 115 7.20 6.21 -10.24
C LEU A 115 8.04 5.97 -11.48
N GLN A 116 8.23 4.70 -11.81
CA GLN A 116 8.83 4.25 -13.06
C GLN A 116 7.81 3.45 -13.85
N GLY A 117 7.75 3.65 -15.17
CA GLY A 117 6.85 2.93 -16.08
C GLY A 117 7.28 2.98 -17.54
N LYS A 118 6.41 2.48 -18.41
CA LYS A 118 6.63 2.58 -19.86
C LYS A 118 6.17 3.96 -20.36
N PRO A 119 6.84 4.55 -21.37
CA PRO A 119 6.32 5.75 -22.03
C PRO A 119 4.86 5.61 -22.41
N THR A 120 4.06 6.66 -22.19
CA THR A 120 2.60 6.74 -22.42
C THR A 120 1.73 5.85 -21.52
N GLU A 121 2.31 5.05 -20.63
CA GLU A 121 1.55 4.27 -19.64
C GLU A 121 0.81 5.21 -18.69
N VAL A 122 -0.46 4.92 -18.41
CA VAL A 122 -1.20 5.57 -17.32
C VAL A 122 -1.09 4.71 -16.07
N ILE A 123 -0.43 5.23 -15.05
CA ILE A 123 -0.31 4.59 -13.73
C ILE A 123 -1.30 5.26 -12.80
N THR A 124 -2.21 4.49 -12.20
CA THR A 124 -3.12 4.97 -11.17
C THR A 124 -2.72 4.43 -9.81
N MET A 125 -2.34 5.32 -8.91
CA MET A 125 -1.91 5.01 -7.55
C MET A 125 -2.95 5.47 -6.55
N ASP A 126 -3.30 4.58 -5.63
CA ASP A 126 -4.15 4.91 -4.49
C ASP A 126 -3.34 5.09 -3.21
N PHE A 127 -3.78 6.05 -2.41
CA PHE A 127 -3.19 6.42 -1.13
C PHE A 127 -4.29 6.61 -0.10
N LEU A 128 -3.98 6.30 1.17
CA LEU A 128 -4.75 6.82 2.29
C LEU A 128 -3.97 8.02 2.87
N LEU A 129 -4.46 9.23 2.63
CA LEU A 129 -3.90 10.46 3.20
C LEU A 129 -4.75 10.83 4.41
N ASN A 130 -4.18 10.69 5.61
CA ASN A 130 -4.89 10.67 6.88
C ASN A 130 -5.92 9.53 6.91
N THR A 131 -7.18 9.87 6.62
CA THR A 131 -8.30 8.93 6.52
C THR A 131 -8.99 8.99 5.14
N ASN A 132 -8.53 9.88 4.25
CA ASN A 132 -9.14 10.08 2.95
C ASN A 132 -8.43 9.23 1.89
N LEU A 133 -9.22 8.46 1.14
CA LEU A 133 -8.73 7.79 -0.05
C LEU A 133 -8.44 8.83 -1.14
N VAL A 134 -7.22 8.80 -1.67
CA VAL A 134 -6.75 9.68 -2.73
C VAL A 134 -6.21 8.83 -3.87
N SER A 135 -6.77 9.00 -5.05
CA SER A 135 -6.29 8.38 -6.29
C SER A 135 -5.61 9.44 -7.15
N VAL A 136 -4.43 9.12 -7.68
CA VAL A 136 -3.71 9.97 -8.63
C VAL A 136 -3.32 9.15 -9.85
N SER A 137 -3.69 9.62 -11.03
CA SER A 137 -3.32 9.01 -12.31
C SER A 137 -2.27 9.86 -13.02
N CYS A 138 -1.12 9.25 -13.30
CA CYS A 138 -0.03 9.88 -14.04
C CYS A 138 0.15 9.21 -15.40
N THR A 139 0.28 10.01 -16.45
CA THR A 139 0.80 9.51 -17.74
C THR A 139 2.32 9.58 -17.69
N VAL A 140 2.99 8.45 -17.92
CA VAL A 140 4.44 8.37 -17.89
C VAL A 140 5.00 9.01 -19.17
N PRO A 141 5.95 9.96 -19.06
CA PRO A 141 6.58 10.60 -20.22
C PRO A 141 7.60 9.66 -20.90
N ASP A 142 8.21 10.11 -21.99
CA ASP A 142 9.22 9.34 -22.73
C ASP A 142 10.46 8.98 -21.91
N SER A 143 10.77 9.73 -20.84
CA SER A 143 11.84 9.39 -19.90
C SER A 143 11.56 8.11 -19.09
N GLY A 144 10.30 7.65 -19.04
CA GLY A 144 9.90 6.47 -18.28
C GLY A 144 9.73 6.73 -16.77
N THR A 145 9.87 7.97 -16.30
CA THR A 145 9.74 8.33 -14.88
C THR A 145 8.79 9.49 -14.67
N THR A 146 8.07 9.47 -13.56
CA THR A 146 7.19 10.57 -13.12
C THR A 146 7.15 10.62 -11.61
N ARG A 147 6.85 11.78 -11.03
CA ARG A 147 6.75 11.96 -9.58
C ARG A 147 5.35 12.42 -9.20
N VAL A 148 4.67 11.68 -8.33
CA VAL A 148 3.38 12.05 -7.76
C VAL A 148 3.59 13.00 -6.58
N SER A 149 2.81 14.09 -6.50
CA SER A 149 2.54 14.78 -5.24
C SER A 149 1.16 14.39 -4.73
N VAL A 150 1.11 13.74 -3.58
CA VAL A 150 -0.13 13.17 -3.05
C VAL A 150 -1.10 14.25 -2.58
N HIS A 151 -0.64 15.33 -1.96
CA HIS A 151 -1.52 16.40 -1.48
C HIS A 151 -2.13 17.20 -2.63
N SER A 152 -1.33 17.61 -3.61
CA SER A 152 -1.82 18.37 -4.77
C SER A 152 -2.54 17.48 -5.78
N LYS A 153 -2.39 16.15 -5.68
CA LYS A 153 -2.96 15.16 -6.62
C LYS A 153 -2.50 15.40 -8.06
N THR A 154 -1.23 15.79 -8.21
CA THR A 154 -0.62 16.10 -9.51
C THR A 154 0.63 15.25 -9.75
N CYS A 155 1.01 15.14 -11.01
CA CYS A 155 2.21 14.45 -11.43
C CYS A 155 3.20 15.47 -12.03
N PHE A 156 4.47 15.30 -11.71
CA PHE A 156 5.57 16.06 -12.29
C PHE A 156 6.38 15.15 -13.20
N TYR A 157 6.89 15.73 -14.28
CA TYR A 157 7.82 15.07 -15.17
C TYR A 157 9.22 15.45 -14.71
N THR A 158 9.98 14.44 -14.33
CA THR A 158 11.38 14.56 -13.93
C THR A 158 12.29 14.28 -15.11
#